data_AF-A0AAV9WKG4-F1
#
_entry.id   AF-A0AAV9WKG4-F1
#
_cell.length_a   1.000
_cell.length_b   1.000
_cell.length_c   1.000
_cell.angle_alpha   90.00
_cell.angle_beta   90.00
_cell.angle_gamma   90.00
#
_symmetry.space_group_name_H-M   'P 1'
#
loop_
_entity.id
_entity.type
_entity.pdbx_description
1 polymer ?
#
loop_
_entity_poly.entity_id
_entity_poly.type
_entity_poly.pdbx_seq_one_letter_code
_entity_poly.pdbx_strand_id
1 'polypeptide(L)'
;MQEKDDRQKRFEELKAQAEADDEERKSTATGKAVVTMEDFEADWNASQFWYDEGTSRALAEELVEGVGEGDHVALVSAPSVFVKLKNLMKDGLVPKCNIHLFEYDNRFALFGSEFTFYDFNEPLKLPLKFKGFFDRVLVDPPFLSEECQTKAAITVRWLAKSWAGIVGDNTGRPDALGSRQQQQQRIIVCTGERMKEVVNKMYNKAGVRCTEFEVRHAQGLSNEFRCYANFESERFKWETEG
;
A
#
# COMPACT_ATOMS: atom_id res chain seq x y z
N MET A 1 -10.65 12.70 27.21
CA MET A 1 -10.19 11.65 28.15
C MET A 1 -10.98 10.37 27.90
N GLN A 2 -12.31 10.40 28.03
CA GLN A 2 -13.20 9.27 27.73
C GLN A 2 -12.99 8.63 26.34
N GLU A 3 -12.99 9.40 25.25
CA GLU A 3 -12.78 8.86 23.89
C GLU A 3 -11.40 8.22 23.67
N LYS A 4 -10.37 8.68 24.39
CA LYS A 4 -9.04 8.07 24.32
C LYS A 4 -9.02 6.74 25.08
N ASP A 5 -9.63 6.71 26.25
CA ASP A 5 -9.72 5.50 27.08
C ASP A 5 -10.56 4.42 26.40
N ASP A 6 -11.68 4.79 25.77
CA ASP A 6 -12.56 3.85 25.07
C ASP A 6 -11.87 3.23 23.85
N ARG A 7 -11.09 4.03 23.11
CA ARG A 7 -10.27 3.53 21.99
C ARG A 7 -9.14 2.62 22.45
N GLN A 8 -8.45 2.97 23.53
CA GLN A 8 -7.38 2.14 24.08
C GLN A 8 -7.92 0.77 24.50
N LYS A 9 -9.08 0.74 25.18
CA LYS A 9 -9.77 -0.51 25.53
C LYS A 9 -10.13 -1.34 24.30
N ARG A 10 -10.72 -0.70 23.28
CA ARG A 10 -11.05 -1.37 22.02
C ARG A 10 -9.82 -1.95 21.33
N PHE A 11 -8.70 -1.24 21.34
CA PHE A 11 -7.44 -1.74 20.80
C PHE A 11 -6.90 -2.95 21.59
N GLU A 12 -6.99 -2.92 22.92
CA GLU A 12 -6.62 -4.04 23.79
C GLU A 12 -7.50 -5.28 23.55
N GLU A 13 -8.81 -5.10 23.35
CA GLU A 13 -9.75 -6.17 22.98
C GLU A 13 -9.38 -6.78 21.61
N LEU A 14 -9.11 -5.95 20.61
CA LEU A 14 -8.67 -6.40 19.28
C LEU A 14 -7.36 -7.18 19.35
N LYS A 15 -6.41 -6.73 20.18
CA LYS A 15 -5.13 -7.40 20.39
C LYS A 15 -5.33 -8.76 21.06
N ALA A 16 -6.12 -8.84 22.12
CA ALA A 16 -6.42 -10.09 22.80
C ALA A 16 -7.11 -11.10 21.87
N GLN A 17 -8.03 -10.64 21.02
CA GLN A 17 -8.67 -11.48 20.00
C GLN A 17 -7.66 -11.97 18.96
N ALA A 18 -6.78 -11.10 18.48
CA ALA A 18 -5.76 -11.46 17.50
C ALA A 18 -4.77 -12.51 18.04
N GLU A 19 -4.37 -12.40 19.32
CA GLU A 19 -3.51 -13.37 20.00
C GLU A 19 -4.22 -14.73 20.17
N ALA A 20 -5.50 -14.73 20.59
CA ALA A 20 -6.30 -15.94 20.71
C ALA A 20 -6.50 -16.64 19.35
N ASP A 21 -6.80 -15.88 18.29
CA ASP A 21 -6.96 -16.41 16.93
C ASP A 21 -5.67 -17.03 16.38
N ASP A 22 -4.49 -16.48 16.72
CA ASP A 22 -3.21 -17.02 16.26
C ASP A 22 -2.86 -18.34 16.97
N GLU A 23 -3.27 -18.51 18.23
CA GLU A 23 -3.22 -19.79 18.94
C GLU A 23 -4.24 -20.80 18.38
N GLU A 24 -5.43 -20.35 17.97
CA GLU A 24 -6.51 -21.18 17.42
C GLU A 24 -6.39 -21.49 15.91
N ARG A 25 -5.46 -20.85 15.17
CA ARG A 25 -5.23 -21.04 13.71
C ARG A 25 -4.84 -22.47 13.26
N LYS A 26 -4.90 -23.46 14.15
CA LYS A 26 -4.99 -24.89 13.80
C LYS A 26 -6.43 -25.38 13.52
N SER A 27 -7.47 -24.60 13.77
CA SER A 27 -8.85 -24.97 13.41
C SER A 27 -9.80 -23.77 13.32
N THR A 28 -10.32 -23.53 12.10
CA THR A 28 -11.54 -22.78 11.76
C THR A 28 -11.59 -21.27 12.02
N ALA A 29 -11.74 -20.50 10.94
CA ALA A 29 -11.91 -19.05 10.94
C ALA A 29 -13.32 -18.64 11.38
N THR A 30 -13.46 -18.21 12.64
CA THR A 30 -14.67 -17.54 13.16
C THR A 30 -14.44 -16.04 13.29
N GLY A 31 -15.31 -15.26 12.63
CA GLY A 31 -15.71 -13.89 12.97
C GLY A 31 -14.66 -12.89 13.49
N LYS A 32 -13.70 -12.46 12.66
CA LYS A 32 -12.83 -11.32 13.00
C LYS A 32 -13.62 -10.02 13.22
N ALA A 33 -13.38 -9.36 14.34
CA ALA A 33 -13.85 -8.00 14.61
C ALA A 33 -13.46 -7.03 13.48
N VAL A 34 -14.30 -6.03 13.21
CA VAL A 34 -14.01 -4.99 12.19
C VAL A 34 -13.00 -4.00 12.77
N VAL A 35 -11.79 -4.00 12.22
CA VAL A 35 -10.73 -3.04 12.55
C VAL A 35 -10.88 -1.81 11.65
N THR A 36 -10.83 -0.61 12.20
CA THR A 36 -10.87 0.65 11.46
C THR A 36 -9.62 1.49 11.75
N MET A 37 -9.37 2.52 10.93
CA MET A 37 -8.24 3.43 11.19
C MET A 37 -8.45 4.29 12.44
N GLU A 38 -9.67 4.40 12.95
CA GLU A 38 -9.96 5.10 14.19
C GLU A 38 -9.33 4.38 15.40
N ASP A 39 -9.12 3.06 15.30
CA ASP A 39 -8.46 2.23 16.32
C ASP A 39 -6.97 2.57 16.49
N PHE A 40 -6.36 3.31 15.55
CA PHE A 40 -4.94 3.69 15.56
C PHE A 40 -4.78 5.21 15.62
N GLU A 41 -4.41 5.74 16.79
CA GLU A 41 -4.13 7.18 16.94
C GLU A 41 -2.89 7.57 16.12
N ALA A 42 -3.01 8.51 15.20
CA ALA A 42 -1.91 9.01 14.39
C ALA A 42 -0.81 9.65 15.25
N ASP A 43 0.45 9.26 15.03
CA ASP A 43 1.63 9.87 15.66
C ASP A 43 2.34 10.85 14.72
N TRP A 44 2.28 12.13 15.07
CA TRP A 44 2.94 13.21 14.34
C TRP A 44 4.48 13.05 14.31
N ASN A 45 5.08 12.47 15.35
CA ASN A 45 6.53 12.24 15.38
C ASN A 45 6.97 11.16 14.38
N ALA A 46 6.06 10.22 14.09
CA ALA A 46 6.24 9.20 13.05
C ALA A 46 5.76 9.68 11.67
N SER A 47 5.30 10.94 11.54
CA SER A 47 4.67 11.49 10.35
C SER A 47 3.51 10.65 9.82
N GLN A 48 2.70 10.12 10.74
CA GLN A 48 1.52 9.34 10.41
C GLN A 48 0.34 10.27 10.13
N PHE A 49 -0.21 10.17 8.92
CA PHE A 49 -1.43 10.87 8.53
C PHE A 49 -2.33 9.92 7.76
N TRP A 50 -3.57 9.76 8.23
CA TRP A 50 -4.49 8.80 7.64
C TRP A 50 -5.25 9.42 6.48
N TYR A 51 -5.30 8.71 5.35
CA TYR A 51 -6.20 9.04 4.25
C TYR A 51 -7.65 9.10 4.72
N ASP A 52 -8.44 9.94 4.05
CA ASP A 52 -9.88 9.90 4.22
C ASP A 52 -10.50 8.64 3.57
N GLU A 53 -11.80 8.47 3.80
CA GLU A 53 -12.55 7.32 3.29
C GLU A 53 -12.49 7.22 1.76
N GLY A 54 -12.65 8.35 1.05
CA GLY A 54 -12.67 8.38 -0.40
C GLY A 54 -11.32 7.99 -1.00
N THR A 55 -10.24 8.55 -0.47
CA THR A 55 -8.86 8.32 -0.91
C THR A 55 -8.43 6.89 -0.64
N SER A 56 -8.62 6.40 0.60
CA SER A 56 -8.25 5.03 0.96
C SER A 56 -9.04 3.99 0.17
N ARG A 57 -10.34 4.21 -0.05
CA ARG A 57 -11.18 3.33 -0.87
C ARG A 57 -10.71 3.33 -2.32
N ALA A 58 -10.48 4.50 -2.89
CA ALA A 58 -10.06 4.62 -4.28
C ALA A 58 -8.74 3.89 -4.53
N LEU A 59 -7.73 4.16 -3.70
CA LEU A 59 -6.44 3.49 -3.79
C LEU A 59 -6.56 1.97 -3.63
N ALA A 60 -7.40 1.49 -2.71
CA ALA A 60 -7.62 0.06 -2.51
C ALA A 60 -8.22 -0.60 -3.75
N GLU A 61 -9.28 -0.02 -4.33
CA GLU A 61 -9.95 -0.54 -5.53
C GLU A 61 -8.99 -0.58 -6.74
N GLU A 62 -8.27 0.52 -7.01
CA GLU A 62 -7.31 0.61 -8.12
C GLU A 62 -6.13 -0.37 -7.96
N LEU A 63 -5.68 -0.55 -6.72
CA LEU A 63 -4.59 -1.47 -6.42
C LEU A 63 -4.99 -2.92 -6.72
N VAL A 64 -6.21 -3.33 -6.38
CA VAL A 64 -6.65 -4.73 -6.53
C VAL A 64 -7.49 -5.03 -7.77
N GLU A 65 -7.72 -4.05 -8.65
CA GLU A 65 -8.45 -4.29 -9.88
C GLU A 65 -7.74 -5.35 -10.76
N GLY A 66 -8.47 -6.42 -11.09
CA GLY A 66 -7.95 -7.54 -11.87
C GLY A 66 -6.94 -8.42 -11.14
N VAL A 67 -6.85 -8.37 -9.80
CA VAL A 67 -6.06 -9.36 -9.04
C VAL A 67 -6.65 -10.77 -9.17
N GLY A 68 -5.78 -11.75 -9.26
CA GLY A 68 -6.12 -13.16 -9.02
C GLY A 68 -6.01 -13.53 -7.54
N GLU A 69 -6.63 -14.65 -7.14
CA GLU A 69 -6.59 -15.17 -5.77
C GLU A 69 -5.14 -15.49 -5.28
N GLY A 70 -4.23 -15.79 -6.22
CA GLY A 70 -2.81 -16.05 -5.94
C GLY A 70 -1.90 -14.81 -6.01
N ASP A 71 -2.44 -13.63 -6.33
CA ASP A 71 -1.64 -12.41 -6.43
C ASP A 71 -1.30 -11.89 -5.02
N HIS A 72 -0.13 -11.29 -4.92
CA HIS A 72 0.41 -10.73 -3.67
C HIS A 72 0.53 -9.20 -3.80
N VAL A 73 -0.07 -8.50 -2.85
CA VAL A 73 -0.16 -7.03 -2.82
C VAL A 73 0.58 -6.51 -1.59
N ALA A 74 1.61 -5.69 -1.81
CA ALA A 74 2.33 -5.02 -0.74
C ALA A 74 1.79 -3.61 -0.52
N LEU A 75 1.66 -3.23 0.75
CA LEU A 75 1.38 -1.88 1.18
C LEU A 75 2.52 -1.42 2.08
N VAL A 76 3.29 -0.43 1.62
CA VAL A 76 4.51 0.05 2.29
C VAL A 76 4.20 1.42 2.89
N SER A 77 4.22 1.50 4.23
CA SER A 77 3.87 2.71 4.99
C SER A 77 2.47 3.27 4.69
N ALA A 78 1.55 2.43 4.20
CA ALA A 78 0.19 2.82 3.83
C ALA A 78 -0.90 2.02 4.60
N PRO A 79 -0.95 2.13 5.94
CA PRO A 79 -1.87 1.35 6.76
C PRO A 79 -3.35 1.65 6.50
N SER A 80 -3.68 2.90 6.14
CA SER A 80 -5.06 3.33 5.81
C SER A 80 -5.66 2.53 4.66
N VAL A 81 -4.88 2.33 3.59
CA VAL A 81 -5.29 1.52 2.44
C VAL A 81 -5.35 0.04 2.82
N PHE A 82 -4.44 -0.46 3.67
CA PHE A 82 -4.43 -1.86 4.10
C PHE A 82 -5.70 -2.22 4.87
N VAL A 83 -6.05 -1.42 5.88
CA VAL A 83 -7.26 -1.64 6.69
C VAL A 83 -8.51 -1.50 5.82
N LYS A 84 -8.55 -0.49 4.93
CA LYS A 84 -9.65 -0.33 3.97
C LYS A 84 -9.82 -1.57 3.10
N LEU A 85 -8.72 -2.06 2.53
CA LEU A 85 -8.72 -3.21 1.63
C LEU A 85 -9.17 -4.49 2.35
N LYS A 86 -8.75 -4.74 3.60
CA LYS A 86 -9.27 -5.85 4.41
C LYS A 86 -10.79 -5.80 4.58
N ASN A 87 -11.33 -4.62 4.89
CA ASN A 87 -12.76 -4.45 5.12
C ASN A 87 -13.54 -4.67 3.80
N LEU A 88 -13.06 -4.12 2.68
CA LEU A 88 -13.67 -4.37 1.37
C LEU A 88 -13.65 -5.85 0.97
N MET A 89 -12.56 -6.58 1.27
CA MET A 89 -12.47 -8.02 1.02
C MET A 89 -13.42 -8.82 1.92
N LYS A 90 -13.55 -8.45 3.20
CA LYS A 90 -14.47 -9.07 4.16
C LYS A 90 -15.92 -8.92 3.69
N ASP A 91 -16.26 -7.74 3.17
CA ASP A 91 -17.59 -7.41 2.68
C ASP A 91 -17.87 -7.93 1.25
N GLY A 92 -16.88 -8.56 0.61
CA GLY A 92 -17.00 -9.10 -0.75
C GLY A 92 -17.12 -8.02 -1.83
N LEU A 93 -16.70 -6.79 -1.54
CA LEU A 93 -16.76 -5.65 -2.45
C LEU A 93 -15.57 -5.58 -3.42
N VAL A 94 -14.49 -6.27 -3.11
CA VAL A 94 -13.31 -6.43 -3.97
C VAL A 94 -12.87 -7.91 -3.98
N PRO A 95 -12.10 -8.35 -4.98
CA PRO A 95 -11.60 -9.71 -5.03
C PRO A 95 -10.73 -10.06 -3.82
N LYS A 96 -10.75 -11.33 -3.40
CA LYS A 96 -9.80 -11.83 -2.40
C LYS A 96 -8.42 -11.92 -3.04
N CYS A 97 -7.41 -11.40 -2.35
CA CYS A 97 -6.00 -11.60 -2.69
C CYS A 97 -5.14 -11.57 -1.43
N ASN A 98 -3.85 -11.89 -1.57
CA ASN A 98 -2.91 -11.90 -0.46
C ASN A 98 -2.37 -10.49 -0.26
N ILE A 99 -2.63 -9.87 0.88
CA ILE A 99 -2.13 -8.52 1.20
C ILE A 99 -1.09 -8.59 2.32
N HIS A 100 -0.10 -7.70 2.27
CA HIS A 100 0.95 -7.62 3.27
C HIS A 100 1.29 -6.15 3.58
N LEU A 101 1.27 -5.79 4.87
CA LEU A 101 1.60 -4.46 5.35
C LEU A 101 3.05 -4.42 5.85
N PHE A 102 3.82 -3.47 5.33
CA PHE A 102 5.13 -3.08 5.84
C PHE A 102 4.97 -1.74 6.55
N GLU A 103 5.03 -1.72 7.88
CA GLU A 103 4.86 -0.49 8.67
C GLU A 103 5.81 -0.41 9.86
N TYR A 104 6.18 0.81 10.24
CA TYR A 104 7.00 1.11 11.43
C TYR A 104 6.19 0.94 12.72
N ASP A 105 4.90 1.25 12.70
CA ASP A 105 4.06 1.19 13.89
C ASP A 105 3.70 -0.25 14.28
N ASN A 106 4.30 -0.72 15.37
CA ASN A 106 4.08 -2.07 15.90
C ASN A 106 2.65 -2.33 16.39
N ARG A 107 1.79 -1.32 16.51
CA ARG A 107 0.36 -1.56 16.77
C ARG A 107 -0.29 -2.37 15.65
N PHE A 108 0.20 -2.25 14.41
CA PHE A 108 -0.26 -3.07 13.29
C PHE A 108 0.20 -4.54 13.36
N ALA A 109 1.04 -4.92 14.33
CA ALA A 109 1.42 -6.31 14.55
C ALA A 109 0.23 -7.23 14.90
N LEU A 110 -0.92 -6.67 15.30
CA LEU A 110 -2.18 -7.43 15.48
C LEU A 110 -2.65 -8.15 14.21
N PHE A 111 -2.16 -7.75 13.03
CA PHE A 111 -2.44 -8.45 11.77
C PHE A 111 -1.58 -9.70 11.56
N GLY A 112 -0.69 -10.03 12.49
CA GLY A 112 0.07 -11.28 12.53
C GLY A 112 0.89 -11.50 11.26
N SER A 113 0.64 -12.63 10.59
CA SER A 113 1.36 -13.05 9.37
C SER A 113 1.27 -12.07 8.19
N GLU A 114 0.31 -11.15 8.21
CA GLU A 114 0.07 -10.14 7.16
C GLU A 114 0.80 -8.82 7.44
N PHE A 115 1.62 -8.75 8.49
CA PHE A 115 2.40 -7.58 8.90
C PHE A 115 3.90 -7.88 8.91
N THR A 116 4.71 -6.87 8.64
CA THR A 116 6.15 -6.87 8.87
C THR A 116 6.58 -5.48 9.34
N PHE A 117 7.28 -5.42 10.47
CA PHE A 117 7.91 -4.19 10.92
C PHE A 117 8.89 -3.71 9.84
N TYR A 118 8.74 -2.45 9.44
CA TYR A 118 9.54 -1.82 8.39
C TYR A 118 10.03 -0.46 8.86
N ASP A 119 11.35 -0.30 8.89
CA ASP A 119 12.00 0.99 9.11
C ASP A 119 12.65 1.42 7.79
N PHE A 120 12.21 2.55 7.24
CA PHE A 120 12.77 3.08 6.00
C PHE A 120 14.27 3.37 6.11
N ASN A 121 14.82 3.56 7.32
CA ASN A 121 16.27 3.73 7.53
C ASN A 121 17.07 2.47 7.21
N GLU A 122 16.44 1.29 7.33
CA GLU A 122 17.00 -0.01 6.99
C GLU A 122 16.16 -0.66 5.86
N PRO A 123 16.05 -0.04 4.67
CA PRO A 123 15.00 -0.31 3.68
C PRO A 123 14.96 -1.75 3.13
N LEU A 124 16.07 -2.48 3.26
CA LEU A 124 16.23 -3.86 2.80
C LEU A 124 16.39 -4.87 3.95
N LYS A 125 16.20 -4.46 5.21
CA LYS A 125 16.15 -5.37 6.38
C LYS A 125 14.78 -6.05 6.43
N LEU A 126 14.49 -6.80 5.38
CA LEU A 126 13.23 -7.48 5.15
C LEU A 126 13.48 -8.98 4.97
N PRO A 127 12.51 -9.85 5.33
CA PRO A 127 12.61 -11.28 5.08
C PRO A 127 12.88 -11.58 3.59
N LEU A 128 13.93 -12.35 3.29
CA LEU A 128 14.37 -12.63 1.91
C LEU A 128 13.28 -13.22 1.01
N LYS A 129 12.27 -13.89 1.59
CA LYS A 129 11.09 -14.42 0.87
C LYS A 129 10.32 -13.35 0.09
N PHE A 130 10.46 -12.08 0.46
CA PHE A 130 9.75 -10.96 -0.16
C PHE A 130 10.48 -10.33 -1.36
N LYS A 131 11.71 -10.75 -1.65
CA LYS A 131 12.45 -10.24 -2.80
C LYS A 131 11.77 -10.66 -4.10
N GLY A 132 11.30 -9.68 -4.88
CA GLY A 132 10.60 -9.93 -6.14
C GLY A 132 9.35 -10.79 -5.98
N PHE A 133 8.60 -10.57 -4.89
CA PHE A 133 7.49 -11.43 -4.48
C PHE A 133 6.11 -10.84 -4.77
N PHE A 134 6.00 -9.51 -4.87
CA PHE A 134 4.72 -8.84 -4.95
C PHE A 134 4.34 -8.44 -6.38
N ASP A 135 3.14 -8.83 -6.81
CA ASP A 135 2.54 -8.47 -8.10
C ASP A 135 2.16 -6.99 -8.14
N ARG A 136 1.85 -6.42 -6.97
CA ARG A 136 1.34 -5.06 -6.82
C ARG A 136 1.92 -4.41 -5.59
N VAL A 137 2.27 -3.14 -5.68
CA VAL A 137 2.82 -2.38 -4.56
C VAL A 137 2.17 -1.01 -4.49
N LEU A 138 1.67 -0.64 -3.33
CA LEU A 138 1.37 0.75 -2.99
C LEU A 138 2.37 1.22 -1.93
N VAL A 139 2.90 2.42 -2.09
CA VAL A 139 3.82 3.03 -1.13
C VAL A 139 3.41 4.46 -0.79
N ASP A 140 3.50 4.80 0.49
CA ASP A 140 3.29 6.15 1.03
C ASP A 140 4.38 6.48 2.06
N PRO A 141 5.54 7.02 1.63
CA PRO A 141 6.67 7.24 2.53
C PRO A 141 6.33 8.26 3.64
N PRO A 142 6.73 7.99 4.91
CA PRO A 142 6.28 8.81 6.04
C PRO A 142 6.81 10.26 6.00
N PHE A 143 8.01 10.47 5.48
CA PHE A 143 8.63 11.79 5.44
C PHE A 143 8.75 12.30 4.01
N LEU A 144 8.39 13.56 3.81
CA LEU A 144 8.54 14.24 2.54
C LEU A 144 10.00 14.74 2.34
N SER A 145 10.96 13.82 2.33
CA SER A 145 12.39 14.11 2.09
C SER A 145 12.94 13.23 0.96
N GLU A 146 13.93 13.72 0.23
CA GLU A 146 14.57 12.96 -0.86
C GLU A 146 15.13 11.62 -0.37
N GLU A 147 15.75 11.61 0.81
CA GLU A 147 16.28 10.39 1.42
C GLU A 147 15.19 9.36 1.69
N CYS A 148 14.08 9.78 2.33
CA CYS A 148 12.97 8.88 2.65
C CYS A 148 12.33 8.33 1.37
N GLN A 149 12.03 9.19 0.40
CA GLN A 149 11.45 8.80 -0.88
C GLN A 149 12.38 7.86 -1.67
N THR A 150 13.69 8.11 -1.66
CA THR A 150 14.70 7.26 -2.32
C THR A 150 14.77 5.89 -1.67
N LYS A 151 14.82 5.82 -0.33
CA LYS A 151 14.87 4.55 0.41
C LYS A 151 13.59 3.74 0.22
N ALA A 152 12.43 4.39 0.25
CA ALA A 152 11.15 3.73 -0.06
C ALA A 152 11.13 3.17 -1.49
N ALA A 153 11.64 3.91 -2.48
CA ALA A 153 11.74 3.40 -3.86
C ALA A 153 12.67 2.19 -3.99
N ILE A 154 13.77 2.15 -3.23
CA ILE A 154 14.65 0.98 -3.16
C ILE A 154 13.88 -0.23 -2.61
N THR A 155 13.09 -0.06 -1.55
CA THR A 155 12.22 -1.11 -1.00
C THR A 155 11.20 -1.59 -2.02
N VAL A 156 10.44 -0.68 -2.65
CA VAL A 156 9.42 -1.05 -3.65
C VAL A 156 10.06 -1.83 -4.80
N ARG A 157 11.21 -1.38 -5.32
CA ARG A 157 11.94 -2.09 -6.37
C ARG A 157 12.38 -3.49 -5.95
N TRP A 158 12.75 -3.66 -4.69
CA TRP A 158 13.19 -4.95 -4.16
C TRP A 158 12.01 -5.91 -3.94
N LEU A 159 10.83 -5.39 -3.58
CA LEU A 159 9.60 -6.14 -3.37
C LEU A 159 8.90 -6.55 -4.67
N ALA A 160 8.90 -5.67 -5.68
CA ALA A 160 8.17 -5.85 -6.94
C ALA A 160 8.70 -7.05 -7.76
N LYS A 161 7.79 -7.91 -8.24
CA LYS A 161 8.10 -9.05 -9.13
C LYS A 161 8.76 -8.60 -10.43
N SER A 162 8.34 -7.47 -10.97
CA SER A 162 8.97 -6.84 -12.13
C SER A 162 9.19 -5.36 -11.87
N TRP A 163 10.31 -4.83 -12.36
CA TRP A 163 10.64 -3.41 -12.26
C TRP A 163 10.65 -2.69 -13.62
N ALA A 164 10.80 -3.44 -14.71
CA ALA A 164 10.71 -2.87 -16.03
C ALA A 164 9.23 -2.61 -16.34
N GLY A 165 8.86 -1.34 -16.49
CA GLY A 165 7.69 -1.00 -17.28
C GLY A 165 7.88 -1.60 -18.67
N ILE A 166 6.80 -2.05 -19.30
CA ILE A 166 6.87 -2.47 -20.70
C ILE A 166 7.41 -1.27 -21.47
N VAL A 167 8.69 -1.35 -21.86
CA VAL A 167 9.21 -0.50 -22.92
C VAL A 167 8.47 -1.02 -24.15
N GLY A 168 7.35 -0.38 -24.45
CA GLY A 168 6.78 -0.45 -25.78
C GLY A 168 7.87 0.06 -26.70
N ASP A 169 8.61 -0.86 -27.31
CA ASP A 169 9.17 -0.55 -28.59
C ASP A 169 7.96 -0.12 -29.46
N ASN A 170 8.11 0.96 -30.22
CA ASN A 170 7.06 1.47 -31.10
C ASN A 170 6.74 0.53 -32.28
N THR A 171 7.14 -0.76 -32.23
CA THR A 171 6.93 -1.73 -33.32
C THR A 171 5.70 -2.60 -33.12
N GLY A 172 5.01 -2.51 -31.97
CA GLY A 172 3.71 -3.17 -31.76
C GLY A 172 3.77 -4.69 -31.92
N ARG A 173 4.94 -5.31 -31.75
CA ARG A 173 5.07 -6.76 -31.85
C ARG A 173 4.98 -7.39 -30.47
N PRO A 174 4.01 -8.29 -30.22
CA PRO A 174 4.05 -9.15 -29.06
C PRO A 174 5.29 -10.04 -29.14
N ASP A 175 5.97 -10.24 -28.02
CA ASP A 175 7.03 -11.22 -27.90
C ASP A 175 6.48 -12.63 -28.14
N ALA A 176 7.36 -13.50 -28.66
CA ALA A 176 7.02 -14.80 -29.24
C ALA A 176 6.58 -15.88 -28.22
N LEU A 177 5.93 -15.48 -27.14
CA LEU A 177 5.30 -16.35 -26.17
C LEU A 177 3.97 -15.71 -25.78
N GLY A 178 2.89 -16.13 -26.44
CA GLY A 178 1.50 -15.76 -26.11
C GLY A 178 1.03 -16.30 -24.75
N SER A 179 1.85 -16.14 -23.69
CA SER A 179 1.66 -16.69 -22.36
C SER A 179 1.03 -15.67 -21.42
N ARG A 180 -0.31 -15.71 -21.32
CA ARG A 180 -1.14 -14.88 -20.45
C ARG A 180 -1.05 -13.39 -20.79
N GLN A 181 -2.17 -12.68 -20.69
CA GLN A 181 -2.15 -11.22 -20.62
C GLN A 181 -1.08 -10.84 -19.59
N GLN A 182 -0.06 -10.09 -20.02
CA GLN A 182 1.00 -9.57 -19.16
C GLN A 182 0.31 -8.94 -17.93
N GLN A 183 0.33 -9.63 -16.78
CA GLN A 183 -0.07 -9.02 -15.51
C GLN A 183 1.02 -8.00 -15.22
N GLN A 184 0.83 -6.79 -15.74
CA GLN A 184 1.71 -5.68 -15.54
C GLN A 184 1.85 -5.47 -14.04
N GLN A 185 3.08 -5.44 -13.56
CA GLN A 185 3.38 -4.97 -12.22
C GLN A 185 2.61 -3.66 -12.01
N ARG A 186 1.72 -3.58 -11.02
CA ARG A 186 1.07 -2.31 -10.65
C ARG A 186 1.83 -1.67 -9.50
N ILE A 187 2.20 -0.41 -9.66
CA ILE A 187 2.84 0.40 -8.63
C ILE A 187 2.04 1.68 -8.48
N ILE A 188 1.63 1.97 -7.25
CA ILE A 188 1.04 3.25 -6.85
C ILE A 188 2.00 3.90 -5.84
N VAL A 189 2.33 5.15 -6.05
CA VAL A 189 3.12 5.97 -5.12
C VAL A 189 2.25 7.14 -4.71
N CYS A 190 2.00 7.30 -3.43
CA CYS A 190 1.45 8.53 -2.87
C CYS A 190 2.56 9.23 -2.09
N THR A 191 2.70 10.53 -2.27
CA THR A 191 3.68 11.35 -1.55
C THR A 191 3.35 12.82 -1.76
N GLY A 192 4.06 13.71 -1.09
CA GLY A 192 3.92 15.16 -1.24
C GLY A 192 4.34 15.63 -2.63
N GLU A 193 3.66 16.66 -3.15
CA GLU A 193 3.93 17.28 -4.46
C GLU A 193 5.42 17.57 -4.66
N ARG A 194 6.08 18.12 -3.63
CA ARG A 194 7.51 18.45 -3.65
C ARG A 194 8.46 17.29 -3.95
N MET A 195 7.99 16.03 -3.88
CA MET A 195 8.78 14.84 -4.19
C MET A 195 8.74 14.44 -5.67
N LYS A 196 8.02 15.19 -6.53
CA LYS A 196 7.86 14.91 -7.97
C LYS A 196 9.15 14.52 -8.68
N GLU A 197 10.20 15.32 -8.55
CA GLU A 197 11.48 15.05 -9.21
C GLU A 197 12.14 13.74 -8.75
N VAL A 198 12.03 13.43 -7.46
CA VAL A 198 12.58 12.19 -6.89
C VAL A 198 11.76 10.99 -7.37
N VAL A 199 10.43 11.09 -7.40
CA VAL A 199 9.56 10.02 -7.93
C VAL A 199 9.86 9.77 -9.40
N ASN A 200 9.91 10.81 -10.23
CA ASN A 200 10.22 10.71 -11.65
C ASN A 200 11.58 10.05 -11.88
N LYS A 201 12.62 10.47 -11.13
CA LYS A 201 13.96 9.90 -11.23
C LYS A 201 14.01 8.43 -10.80
N MET A 202 13.40 8.09 -9.66
CA MET A 202 13.53 6.77 -9.05
C MET A 202 12.66 5.72 -9.73
N TYR A 203 11.47 6.10 -10.22
CA TYR A 203 10.50 5.18 -10.79
C TYR A 203 10.37 5.27 -12.32
N ASN A 204 11.20 6.06 -13.02
CA ASN A 204 11.14 6.17 -14.49
C ASN A 204 11.11 4.82 -15.22
N LYS A 205 11.97 3.88 -14.81
CA LYS A 205 12.06 2.54 -15.42
C LYS A 205 10.84 1.68 -15.15
N ALA A 206 10.11 1.95 -14.08
CA ALA A 206 8.85 1.30 -13.75
C ALA A 206 7.65 1.92 -14.48
N GLY A 207 7.84 3.04 -15.19
CA GLY A 207 6.79 3.74 -15.93
C GLY A 207 5.82 4.52 -15.06
N VAL A 208 6.15 4.78 -13.78
CA VAL A 208 5.28 5.54 -12.87
C VAL A 208 5.26 7.01 -13.30
N ARG A 209 4.05 7.56 -13.44
CA ARG A 209 3.78 8.95 -13.82
C ARG A 209 2.75 9.57 -12.87
N CYS A 210 2.77 10.89 -12.75
CA CYS A 210 1.80 11.62 -11.94
C CYS A 210 0.39 11.45 -12.53
N THR A 211 -0.59 11.24 -11.65
CA THR A 211 -2.00 11.12 -12.01
C THR A 211 -2.76 12.37 -11.62
N GLU A 212 -3.90 12.60 -12.25
CA GLU A 212 -4.86 13.67 -11.89
C GLU A 212 -5.63 13.37 -10.59
N PHE A 213 -5.39 12.21 -9.96
CA PHE A 213 -6.10 11.82 -8.74
C PHE A 213 -5.62 12.62 -7.52
N GLU A 214 -6.58 13.25 -6.85
CA GLU A 214 -6.33 14.07 -5.66
C GLU A 214 -6.33 13.22 -4.38
N VAL A 215 -5.20 13.26 -3.65
CA VAL A 215 -5.01 12.53 -2.39
C VAL A 215 -5.44 13.40 -1.21
N ARG A 216 -6.37 12.91 -0.40
CA ARG A 216 -6.91 13.63 0.76
C ARG A 216 -6.73 12.85 2.07
N HIS A 217 -6.59 13.59 3.16
CA HIS A 217 -6.35 13.06 4.51
C HIS A 217 -7.47 13.45 5.47
N ALA A 218 -7.83 12.54 6.37
CA ALA A 218 -8.96 12.72 7.29
C ALA A 218 -8.84 13.94 8.22
N GLN A 219 -7.61 14.29 8.60
CA GLN A 219 -7.34 15.41 9.52
C GLN A 219 -7.00 16.71 8.81
N GLY A 220 -6.99 16.72 7.47
CA GLY A 220 -6.53 17.84 6.65
C GLY A 220 -5.02 18.08 6.79
N LEU A 221 -4.32 18.22 5.67
CA LEU A 221 -2.91 18.59 5.66
C LEU A 221 -2.71 19.85 4.81
N SER A 222 -1.82 20.73 5.26
CA SER A 222 -1.44 21.91 4.49
C SER A 222 -0.54 21.58 3.29
N ASN A 223 0.17 20.44 3.36
CA ASN A 223 0.99 19.98 2.24
C ASN A 223 0.09 19.41 1.15
N GLU A 224 0.42 19.73 -0.09
CA GLU A 224 -0.21 19.11 -1.25
C GLU A 224 0.37 17.71 -1.47
N PHE A 225 -0.51 16.72 -1.69
CA PHE A 225 -0.14 15.34 -1.99
C PHE A 225 -0.57 14.99 -3.41
N ARG A 226 0.22 14.13 -4.04
CA ARG A 226 0.01 13.64 -5.40
C ARG A 226 0.01 12.12 -5.41
N CYS A 227 -0.78 11.55 -6.32
CA CYS A 227 -0.76 10.13 -6.63
C CYS A 227 -0.04 9.90 -7.95
N TYR A 228 0.85 8.91 -7.98
CA TYR A 228 1.56 8.47 -9.16
C TYR A 228 1.27 6.99 -9.39
N ALA A 229 1.11 6.58 -10.64
CA ALA A 229 0.87 5.20 -11.00
C ALA A 229 1.56 4.84 -12.31
N ASN A 230 1.89 3.56 -12.51
CA ASN A 230 2.42 3.06 -13.78
C ASN A 230 1.35 2.46 -14.70
N PHE A 231 0.09 2.76 -14.44
CA PHE A 231 -1.06 2.39 -15.25
C PHE A 231 -2.06 3.55 -15.24
N GLU A 232 -2.96 3.54 -16.22
CA GLU A 232 -4.13 4.40 -16.22
C GLU A 232 -5.41 3.59 -15.95
N SER A 233 -6.42 4.26 -15.41
CA SER A 233 -7.78 3.74 -15.24
C SER A 233 -8.81 4.83 -15.48
N GLU A 234 -10.09 4.59 -15.18
CA GLU A 234 -11.08 5.67 -15.20
C GLU A 234 -10.78 6.74 -14.16
N ARG A 235 -10.19 6.36 -13.01
CA ARG A 235 -9.88 7.25 -11.90
C ARG A 235 -8.46 7.80 -11.98
N PHE A 236 -7.50 7.01 -12.45
CA PHE A 236 -6.10 7.39 -12.56
C PHE A 236 -5.79 7.73 -14.01
N LYS A 237 -6.03 8.97 -14.41
CA LYS A 237 -5.52 9.53 -15.67
C LYS A 237 -4.16 10.15 -15.42
N TRP A 238 -3.21 9.93 -16.31
CA TRP A 238 -1.93 10.63 -16.19
C TRP A 238 -2.08 12.11 -16.54
N GLU A 239 -1.41 12.96 -15.77
CA GLU A 239 -1.33 14.37 -16.11
C GLU A 239 -0.68 14.53 -17.49
N THR A 240 -1.32 15.29 -18.37
CA THR A 240 -0.69 15.68 -19.63
C THR A 240 0.46 16.62 -19.33
N GLU A 241 1.68 16.27 -19.75
CA GLU A 241 2.82 17.19 -19.74
C GLU A 241 2.46 18.41 -20.61
N GLY A 242 2.31 19.57 -19.97
CA GLY A 242 2.06 20.86 -20.62
C GLY A 242 3.34 21.54 -21.10
#